data_AF-A0A651FJA2-F1
#
_entry.id   AF-A0A651FJA2-F1
#
_cell.length_a   1.000
_cell.length_b   1.000
_cell.length_c   1.000
_cell.angle_alpha   90.00
_cell.angle_beta   90.00
_cell.angle_gamma   90.00
#
_symmetry.space_group_name_H-M   'P 1'
#
loop_
_entity.id
_entity.type
_entity.pdbx_description
1 polymer ?
#
loop_
_entity_poly.entity_id
_entity_poly.type
_entity_poly.pdbx_seq_one_letter_code
_entity_poly.pdbx_strand_id
1 'polypeptide(L)'
;MFGHNGRNRTRREPVFDAGRPDEDGFDLRLSPEDRAGGPPNEDAMTRRDARKPKRKTPAKASSQARSARGGRGRSGRRRRSFLGRVFYGAFVLGLWGAIAVAGVIAWHATQLPPIDRLQVPQRPPNIAILAEDGTLVANRGQTGGRNVSIRELPPHLPRAFVAIEDRRFYSHFGIDPMGIGRALVANVTSGHTVQGGSTLTQQLAKNLFLTQERTASRKIQEAILALWLERNYTKDELLELYMNRVYFGAGAYGV
;
A
#
# COMPACT_ATOMS: atom_id res chain seq x y z
N MET A 1 -40.41 28.79 34.52
CA MET A 1 -39.68 29.94 33.94
C MET A 1 -39.04 29.51 32.63
N PHE A 2 -39.40 30.21 31.55
CA PHE A 2 -38.92 29.98 30.20
C PHE A 2 -37.49 30.51 30.03
N GLY A 3 -36.69 29.85 29.20
CA GLY A 3 -35.35 30.30 28.82
C GLY A 3 -34.84 29.53 27.61
N HIS A 4 -35.39 29.86 26.44
CA HIS A 4 -34.83 29.50 25.14
C HIS A 4 -33.39 30.01 25.03
N ASN A 5 -32.46 29.19 24.53
CA ASN A 5 -31.24 29.74 23.96
C ASN A 5 -30.90 29.10 22.62
N GLY A 6 -30.71 29.98 21.64
CA GLY A 6 -30.83 29.74 20.22
C GLY A 6 -29.70 28.92 19.61
N ARG A 7 -30.10 28.17 18.59
CA ARG A 7 -29.24 27.44 17.66
C ARG A 7 -28.39 28.45 16.88
N ASN A 8 -27.06 28.29 16.89
CA ASN A 8 -26.20 28.91 15.89
C ASN A 8 -25.56 27.80 15.04
N ARG A 9 -26.33 27.30 14.08
CA ARG A 9 -25.85 26.42 13.00
C ARG A 9 -25.71 27.30 11.76
N THR A 10 -24.49 27.69 11.43
CA THR A 10 -24.17 28.34 10.16
C THR A 10 -24.32 27.33 9.02
N ARG A 11 -25.55 27.22 8.50
CA ARG A 11 -25.86 26.53 7.25
C ARG A 11 -25.32 27.39 6.10
N ARG A 12 -24.31 26.89 5.39
CA ARG A 12 -23.85 27.47 4.11
C ARG A 12 -24.72 26.90 2.99
N GLU A 13 -25.47 27.75 2.31
CA GLU A 13 -26.20 27.39 1.09
C GLU A 13 -25.35 27.70 -0.15
N PRO A 14 -25.41 26.86 -1.20
CA PRO A 14 -24.82 27.18 -2.49
C PRO A 14 -25.66 28.24 -3.21
N VAL A 15 -24.99 29.30 -3.68
CA VAL A 15 -25.60 30.33 -4.52
C VAL A 15 -25.67 29.78 -5.95
N PHE A 16 -26.88 29.51 -6.42
CA PHE A 16 -27.16 29.31 -7.85
C PHE A 16 -27.70 30.63 -8.39
N ASP A 17 -26.83 31.38 -9.05
CA ASP A 17 -27.24 32.57 -9.78
C ASP A 17 -28.03 32.12 -11.02
N ALA A 18 -29.34 32.35 -10.97
CA ALA A 18 -30.28 32.06 -12.04
C ALA A 18 -30.56 33.36 -12.82
N GLY A 19 -29.64 33.68 -13.74
CA GLY A 19 -29.91 34.58 -14.86
C GLY A 19 -30.49 33.80 -16.03
N ARG A 20 -31.64 34.25 -16.53
CA ARG A 20 -32.50 33.64 -17.57
C ARG A 20 -32.09 34.11 -18.99
N PRO A 21 -32.71 33.61 -20.09
CA PRO A 21 -32.04 32.94 -21.20
C PRO A 21 -31.94 33.79 -22.46
N ASP A 22 -30.84 33.64 -23.20
CA ASP A 22 -30.75 34.03 -24.61
C ASP A 22 -30.32 32.81 -25.45
N GLU A 23 -30.78 32.82 -26.68
CA GLU A 23 -31.01 31.71 -27.59
C GLU A 23 -29.73 31.09 -28.20
N ASP A 24 -29.95 30.00 -28.94
CA ASP A 24 -29.05 29.36 -29.92
C ASP A 24 -27.97 28.42 -29.33
N GLY A 25 -28.12 27.10 -29.39
CA GLY A 25 -28.45 26.33 -30.59
C GLY A 25 -27.15 25.81 -31.21
N PHE A 26 -26.90 24.51 -31.06
CA PHE A 26 -25.78 23.78 -31.62
C PHE A 26 -25.47 24.20 -33.08
N ASP A 27 -24.32 24.85 -33.32
CA ASP A 27 -23.88 25.25 -34.66
C ASP A 27 -23.27 24.02 -35.39
N LEU A 28 -24.16 23.12 -35.82
CA LEU A 28 -23.89 22.00 -36.72
C LEU A 28 -24.15 22.47 -38.15
N ARG A 29 -23.15 23.12 -38.78
CA ARG A 29 -23.22 23.49 -40.20
C ARG A 29 -22.74 22.33 -41.06
N LEU A 30 -23.68 21.77 -41.81
CA LEU A 30 -23.41 20.80 -42.88
C LEU A 30 -22.76 21.51 -44.06
N SER A 31 -21.65 20.96 -44.55
CA SER A 31 -20.89 21.45 -45.68
C SER A 31 -21.51 21.00 -47.01
N PRO A 32 -21.40 21.77 -48.11
CA PRO A 32 -21.99 21.42 -49.40
C PRO A 32 -21.55 20.07 -50.00
N GLU A 33 -20.47 19.46 -49.50
CA GLU A 33 -20.00 18.13 -49.87
C GLU A 33 -20.75 16.96 -49.20
N ASP A 34 -21.62 17.20 -48.22
CA ASP A 34 -22.36 16.16 -47.48
C ASP A 34 -23.71 15.76 -48.13
N ARG A 35 -23.98 16.16 -49.37
CA ARG A 35 -25.23 15.83 -50.10
C ARG A 35 -24.99 14.72 -51.14
N ALA A 36 -25.56 13.54 -50.89
CA ALA A 36 -25.60 12.44 -51.86
C ALA A 36 -26.83 12.56 -52.79
N GLY A 37 -26.62 12.73 -54.11
CA GLY A 37 -27.62 12.42 -55.15
C GLY A 37 -27.96 13.52 -56.19
N GLY A 38 -27.24 13.49 -57.34
CA GLY A 38 -27.54 13.82 -58.77
C GLY A 38 -28.52 14.94 -59.21
N PRO A 39 -28.80 15.11 -60.55
CA PRO A 39 -28.07 14.71 -61.77
C PRO A 39 -27.98 15.92 -62.81
N PRO A 40 -27.98 15.80 -64.18
CA PRO A 40 -27.03 16.50 -65.07
C PRO A 40 -27.66 17.46 -66.15
N ASN A 41 -26.81 18.02 -67.04
CA ASN A 41 -27.10 18.70 -68.34
C ASN A 41 -27.86 20.04 -68.27
N GLU A 42 -27.91 20.94 -69.26
CA GLU A 42 -27.18 21.34 -70.48
C GLU A 42 -27.82 22.72 -70.84
N ASP A 43 -27.21 23.43 -71.80
CA ASP A 43 -27.83 24.47 -72.65
C ASP A 43 -28.10 25.90 -72.14
N ALA A 44 -27.52 26.85 -72.88
CA ALA A 44 -28.07 28.10 -73.43
C ALA A 44 -26.98 29.19 -73.43
N MET A 45 -26.17 29.38 -74.48
CA MET A 45 -26.48 29.98 -75.79
C MET A 45 -26.99 31.44 -75.74
N THR A 46 -26.05 32.39 -75.80
CA THR A 46 -26.18 33.69 -76.52
C THR A 46 -24.76 34.20 -76.82
N ARG A 47 -24.21 33.96 -78.02
CA ARG A 47 -24.22 34.81 -79.23
C ARG A 47 -23.60 36.21 -79.08
N ARG A 48 -22.68 36.48 -80.03
CA ARG A 48 -22.06 37.75 -80.49
C ARG A 48 -20.86 38.22 -79.64
N ASP A 49 -19.69 38.57 -80.18
CA ASP A 49 -19.33 39.03 -81.51
C ASP A 49 -17.84 38.78 -81.89
N ALA A 50 -17.64 38.61 -83.19
CA ALA A 50 -16.57 39.12 -84.05
C ALA A 50 -15.06 38.98 -83.69
N ARG A 51 -14.42 38.13 -84.51
CA ARG A 51 -13.22 38.40 -85.34
C ARG A 51 -11.85 38.65 -84.70
N LYS A 52 -11.07 37.56 -84.81
CA LYS A 52 -9.79 37.38 -85.55
C LYS A 52 -8.46 37.90 -84.95
N PRO A 53 -7.35 37.20 -85.25
CA PRO A 53 -6.19 37.10 -84.38
C PRO A 53 -4.93 37.75 -84.97
N LYS A 54 -3.86 37.88 -84.18
CA LYS A 54 -2.48 37.91 -84.73
C LYS A 54 -1.44 37.48 -83.68
N ARG A 55 -0.62 36.53 -84.13
CA ARG A 55 0.62 36.00 -83.52
C ARG A 55 1.57 37.11 -83.09
N LYS A 56 2.37 36.84 -82.06
CA LYS A 56 3.85 36.91 -82.07
C LYS A 56 4.44 36.33 -80.77
N THR A 57 5.02 35.13 -80.91
CA THR A 57 6.36 34.68 -80.48
C THR A 57 7.25 35.65 -79.68
N PRO A 58 8.38 35.17 -79.09
CA PRO A 58 8.67 33.90 -78.40
C PRO A 58 9.60 34.17 -77.19
N ALA A 59 10.42 33.18 -76.83
CA ALA A 59 11.70 33.29 -76.12
C ALA A 59 11.60 33.02 -74.60
N LYS A 60 12.11 31.85 -74.17
CA LYS A 60 13.48 31.61 -73.67
C LYS A 60 13.63 32.20 -72.27
N ALA A 61 14.33 31.60 -71.33
CA ALA A 61 15.01 30.34 -71.18
C ALA A 61 15.69 30.49 -69.82
N SER A 62 15.79 29.41 -69.04
CA SER A 62 16.79 29.25 -67.97
C SER A 62 16.66 30.29 -66.83
N SER A 63 17.20 30.14 -65.63
CA SER A 63 18.29 29.33 -65.12
C SER A 63 18.13 29.32 -63.59
N GLN A 64 18.54 28.21 -62.99
CA GLN A 64 19.30 28.10 -61.75
C GLN A 64 19.27 29.28 -60.76
N ALA A 65 18.98 28.99 -59.49
CA ALA A 65 20.04 28.92 -58.46
C ALA A 65 19.49 28.58 -57.06
N ARG A 66 20.14 27.57 -56.48
CA ARG A 66 20.51 27.38 -55.07
C ARG A 66 20.08 28.48 -54.07
N SER A 67 19.57 28.07 -52.91
CA SER A 67 20.32 28.25 -51.65
C SER A 67 19.70 27.46 -50.50
N ALA A 68 20.59 26.99 -49.63
CA ALA A 68 20.30 26.22 -48.43
C ALA A 68 19.57 27.05 -47.36
N ARG A 69 18.61 26.41 -46.68
CA ARG A 69 18.11 26.80 -45.35
C ARG A 69 17.23 25.65 -44.86
N GLY A 70 17.35 25.09 -43.67
CA GLY A 70 18.15 25.36 -42.49
C GLY A 70 17.66 24.34 -41.46
N GLY A 71 18.58 23.72 -40.74
CA GLY A 71 18.25 22.80 -39.65
C GLY A 71 17.42 23.53 -38.59
N ARG A 72 16.15 23.16 -38.47
CA ARG A 72 15.28 23.64 -37.38
C ARG A 72 15.38 22.64 -36.23
N GLY A 73 16.11 23.06 -35.20
CA GLY A 73 16.25 22.33 -33.95
C GLY A 73 14.90 22.01 -33.32
N ARG A 74 14.69 20.74 -32.99
CA ARG A 74 13.61 20.29 -32.10
C ARG A 74 14.02 20.52 -30.65
N SER A 75 13.93 21.76 -30.17
CA SER A 75 13.97 22.08 -28.75
C SER A 75 12.59 21.86 -28.12
N GLY A 76 12.24 20.60 -27.88
CA GLY A 76 10.93 20.24 -27.34
C GLY A 76 10.92 18.98 -26.47
N ARG A 77 11.99 18.69 -25.72
CA ARG A 77 12.05 17.45 -24.91
C ARG A 77 12.77 17.52 -23.56
N ARG A 78 13.06 18.71 -23.01
CA ARG A 78 13.84 18.81 -21.76
C ARG A 78 13.05 18.67 -20.45
N ARG A 79 11.72 18.87 -20.43
CA ARG A 79 10.94 18.74 -19.19
C ARG A 79 10.66 17.28 -18.75
N ARG A 80 10.69 16.30 -19.65
CA ARG A 80 10.58 14.86 -19.29
C ARG A 80 11.86 14.27 -18.69
N SER A 81 13.01 14.94 -18.79
CA SER A 81 14.29 14.45 -18.25
C SER A 81 14.47 14.75 -16.77
N PHE A 82 13.93 15.86 -16.24
CA PHE A 82 14.08 16.19 -14.83
C PHE A 82 13.28 15.25 -13.94
N LEU A 83 12.01 15.02 -14.27
CA LEU A 83 11.16 14.08 -13.53
C LEU A 83 11.72 12.66 -13.58
N GLY A 84 12.23 12.22 -14.75
CA GLY A 84 12.91 10.93 -14.89
C GLY A 84 14.19 10.81 -14.06
N ARG A 85 14.99 11.88 -13.94
CA ARG A 85 16.17 11.91 -13.06
C ARG A 85 15.79 11.90 -11.58
N VAL A 86 14.70 12.56 -11.19
CA VAL A 86 14.18 12.53 -9.82
C VAL A 86 13.67 11.13 -9.48
N PHE A 87 12.87 10.50 -10.36
CA PHE A 87 12.41 9.12 -10.17
C PHE A 87 13.58 8.12 -10.13
N TYR A 88 14.56 8.25 -11.03
CA TYR A 88 15.75 7.42 -11.03
C TYR A 88 16.59 7.63 -9.77
N GLY A 89 16.81 8.89 -9.34
CA GLY A 89 17.49 9.20 -8.10
C GLY A 89 16.78 8.63 -6.88
N ALA A 90 15.46 8.76 -6.80
CA ALA A 90 14.65 8.17 -5.74
C ALA A 90 14.70 6.64 -5.75
N PHE A 91 14.67 6.01 -6.92
CA PHE A 91 14.83 4.56 -7.07
C PHE A 91 16.20 4.08 -6.60
N VAL A 92 17.28 4.76 -7.05
CA VAL A 92 18.65 4.44 -6.64
C VAL A 92 18.85 4.65 -5.14
N LEU A 93 18.34 5.75 -4.58
CA LEU A 93 18.35 5.98 -3.13
C LEU A 93 17.54 4.91 -2.38
N GLY A 94 16.39 4.51 -2.90
CA GLY A 94 15.58 3.42 -2.34
C GLY A 94 16.32 2.09 -2.36
N LEU A 95 17.05 1.79 -3.44
CA LEU A 95 17.88 0.58 -3.56
C LEU A 95 19.03 0.61 -2.54
N TRP A 96 19.76 1.72 -2.42
CA TRP A 96 20.80 1.88 -1.41
C TRP A 96 20.25 1.78 0.01
N GLY A 97 19.07 2.35 0.27
CA GLY A 97 18.37 2.19 1.53
C GLY A 97 18.01 0.73 1.83
N ALA A 98 17.52 -0.01 0.84
CA ALA A 98 17.23 -1.44 1.00
C ALA A 98 18.49 -2.26 1.27
N ILE A 99 19.61 -1.96 0.59
CA ILE A 99 20.91 -2.59 0.83
C ILE A 99 21.40 -2.30 2.25
N ALA A 100 21.30 -1.05 2.71
CA ALA A 100 21.67 -0.67 4.06
C ALA A 100 20.83 -1.43 5.11
N VAL A 101 19.51 -1.47 4.92
CA VAL A 101 18.60 -2.24 5.78
C VAL A 101 18.95 -3.74 5.77
N ALA A 102 19.22 -4.32 4.61
CA ALA A 102 19.64 -5.72 4.50
C ALA A 102 20.97 -5.97 5.22
N GLY A 103 21.93 -5.06 5.12
CA GLY A 103 23.20 -5.12 5.85
C GLY A 103 23.01 -5.08 7.37
N VAL A 104 22.13 -4.20 7.87
CA VAL A 104 21.78 -4.14 9.30
C VAL A 104 21.10 -5.43 9.77
N ILE A 105 20.17 -5.98 8.97
CA ILE A 105 19.51 -7.25 9.29
C ILE A 105 20.56 -8.38 9.32
N ALA A 106 21.45 -8.46 8.34
CA ALA A 106 22.51 -9.47 8.29
C ALA A 106 23.45 -9.36 9.50
N TRP A 107 23.83 -8.14 9.88
CA TRP A 107 24.64 -7.88 11.07
C TRP A 107 23.97 -8.34 12.38
N HIS A 108 22.65 -8.21 12.50
CA HIS A 108 21.92 -8.74 13.65
C HIS A 108 21.68 -10.25 13.57
N ALA A 109 21.60 -10.80 12.36
CA ALA A 109 21.50 -12.24 12.16
C ALA A 109 22.77 -12.97 12.62
N THR A 110 23.95 -12.39 12.45
CA THR A 110 25.22 -12.99 12.94
C THR A 110 25.35 -12.99 14.46
N GLN A 111 24.58 -12.16 15.16
CA GLN A 111 24.54 -12.13 16.63
C GLN A 111 23.57 -13.14 17.23
N LEU A 112 22.68 -13.73 16.43
CA LEU A 112 21.75 -14.77 16.87
C LEU A 112 22.47 -16.13 16.95
N PRO A 113 22.07 -17.01 17.88
CA PRO A 113 22.54 -18.39 17.88
C PRO A 113 22.30 -19.04 16.51
N PRO A 114 23.17 -19.96 16.05
CA PRO A 114 22.96 -20.68 14.79
C PRO A 114 21.56 -21.29 14.74
N ILE A 115 20.87 -21.06 13.63
CA ILE A 115 19.47 -21.43 13.43
C ILE A 115 19.22 -22.92 13.70
N ASP A 116 20.20 -23.77 13.39
CA ASP A 116 20.12 -25.23 13.57
C ASP A 116 20.10 -25.67 15.04
N ARG A 117 20.44 -24.76 15.96
CA ARG A 117 20.39 -24.98 17.41
C ARG A 117 19.19 -24.32 18.06
N LEU A 118 18.40 -23.54 17.30
CA LEU A 118 17.18 -22.92 17.82
C LEU A 118 16.12 -24.01 18.00
N GLN A 119 15.83 -24.31 19.25
CA GLN A 119 14.71 -25.15 19.62
C GLN A 119 13.81 -24.32 20.53
N VAL A 120 12.50 -24.50 20.37
CA VAL A 120 11.54 -23.87 21.27
C VAL A 120 11.82 -24.40 22.68
N PRO A 121 12.22 -23.55 23.65
CA PRO A 121 12.58 -24.01 24.99
C PRO A 121 11.41 -24.75 25.61
N GLN A 122 11.65 -25.88 26.27
CA GLN A 122 10.57 -26.59 26.94
C GLN A 122 10.00 -25.75 28.08
N ARG A 123 8.71 -25.93 28.37
CA ARG A 123 8.08 -25.24 29.51
C ARG A 123 8.81 -25.65 30.79
N PRO A 124 9.10 -24.71 31.70
CA PRO A 124 9.59 -25.05 33.02
C PRO A 124 8.68 -26.09 33.69
N PRO A 125 9.24 -27.10 34.37
CA PRO A 125 8.45 -28.14 35.00
C PRO A 125 7.55 -27.55 36.09
N ASN A 126 6.37 -28.18 36.26
CA ASN A 126 5.35 -27.75 37.20
C ASN A 126 4.72 -28.98 37.88
N ILE A 127 4.41 -28.87 39.17
CA ILE A 127 3.87 -29.96 39.99
C ILE A 127 2.44 -29.58 40.41
N ALA A 128 1.47 -30.34 39.89
CA ALA A 128 0.08 -30.26 40.32
C ALA A 128 -0.15 -31.19 41.52
N ILE A 129 -0.58 -30.62 42.64
CA ILE A 129 -1.02 -31.35 43.82
C ILE A 129 -2.54 -31.50 43.71
N LEU A 130 -2.99 -32.74 43.57
CA LEU A 130 -4.41 -33.09 43.45
C LEU A 130 -4.91 -33.68 44.77
N ALA A 131 -6.17 -33.40 45.10
CA ALA A 131 -6.90 -34.11 46.14
C ALA A 131 -7.27 -35.54 45.67
N GLU A 132 -7.75 -36.37 46.58
CA GLU A 132 -8.15 -37.77 46.30
C GLU A 132 -9.26 -37.86 45.23
N ASP A 133 -10.11 -36.83 45.14
CA ASP A 133 -11.18 -36.69 44.14
C ASP A 133 -10.68 -36.16 42.77
N GLY A 134 -9.39 -35.85 42.63
CA GLY A 134 -8.79 -35.28 41.44
C GLY A 134 -8.86 -33.74 41.35
N THR A 135 -9.40 -33.05 42.36
CA THR A 135 -9.48 -31.59 42.39
C THR A 135 -8.09 -30.98 42.58
N LEU A 136 -7.74 -29.93 41.83
CA LEU A 136 -6.46 -29.24 41.97
C LEU A 136 -6.41 -28.45 43.29
N VAL A 137 -5.53 -28.86 44.20
CA VAL A 137 -5.32 -28.21 45.50
C VAL A 137 -4.28 -27.10 45.39
N ALA A 138 -3.16 -27.39 44.72
CA ALA A 138 -2.08 -26.44 44.54
C ALA A 138 -1.28 -26.75 43.29
N ASN A 139 -0.65 -25.72 42.73
CA ASN A 139 0.26 -25.86 41.60
C ASN A 139 1.60 -25.19 41.95
N ARG A 140 2.70 -25.94 41.84
CA ARG A 140 4.04 -25.53 42.26
C ARG A 140 5.00 -25.59 41.08
N GLY A 141 5.37 -24.43 40.55
CA GLY A 141 6.31 -24.30 39.44
C GLY A 141 6.48 -22.84 39.01
N GLN A 142 7.41 -22.59 38.09
CA GLN A 142 7.65 -21.24 37.53
C GLN A 142 6.62 -20.84 36.45
N THR A 143 5.76 -21.76 36.03
CA THR A 143 4.79 -21.55 34.94
C THR A 143 3.49 -22.22 35.31
N GLY A 144 2.35 -21.59 35.00
CA GLY A 144 1.03 -22.14 35.31
C GLY A 144 0.67 -23.35 34.44
N GLY A 145 -0.21 -24.21 34.94
CA GLY A 145 -1.02 -25.17 34.16
C GLY A 145 -0.32 -26.30 33.39
N ARG A 146 -1.16 -27.19 32.84
CA ARG A 146 -0.81 -28.23 31.85
C ARG A 146 -0.63 -27.58 30.47
N ASN A 147 0.05 -28.24 29.53
CA ASN A 147 -0.01 -27.86 28.12
C ASN A 147 -1.38 -28.19 27.55
N VAL A 148 -2.12 -27.17 27.10
CA VAL A 148 -3.47 -27.32 26.57
C VAL A 148 -3.42 -27.18 25.06
N SER A 149 -3.98 -28.17 24.34
CA SER A 149 -4.09 -28.05 22.89
C SER A 149 -5.11 -26.97 22.53
N ILE A 150 -4.86 -26.23 21.46
CA ILE A 150 -5.78 -25.20 20.96
C ILE A 150 -7.18 -25.77 20.63
N ARG A 151 -7.27 -27.08 20.35
CA ARG A 151 -8.53 -27.79 20.05
C ARG A 151 -9.36 -28.09 21.31
N GLU A 152 -8.72 -28.14 22.48
CA GLU A 152 -9.40 -28.29 23.77
C GLU A 152 -9.99 -26.97 24.26
N LEU A 153 -9.55 -25.85 23.69
CA LEU A 153 -10.01 -24.52 24.08
C LEU A 153 -11.32 -24.15 23.41
N PRO A 154 -12.18 -23.36 24.08
CA PRO A 154 -13.37 -22.81 23.45
C PRO A 154 -13.00 -22.02 22.17
N PRO A 155 -13.70 -22.23 21.03
CA PRO A 155 -13.30 -21.64 19.75
C PRO A 155 -13.23 -20.12 19.72
N HIS A 156 -13.96 -19.45 20.62
CA HIS A 156 -13.96 -17.99 20.72
C HIS A 156 -12.66 -17.44 21.33
N LEU A 157 -11.96 -18.24 22.14
CA LEU A 157 -10.79 -17.76 22.87
C LEU A 157 -9.59 -17.50 21.94
N PRO A 158 -9.11 -18.47 21.11
CA PRO A 158 -8.03 -18.17 20.16
C PRO A 158 -8.41 -17.05 19.17
N ARG A 159 -9.69 -17.02 18.75
CA ARG A 159 -10.21 -15.97 17.86
C ARG A 159 -10.15 -14.58 18.51
N ALA A 160 -10.38 -14.47 19.81
CA ALA A 160 -10.28 -13.20 20.53
C ALA A 160 -8.83 -12.68 20.54
N PHE A 161 -7.85 -13.53 20.82
CA PHE A 161 -6.43 -13.15 20.74
C PHE A 161 -6.05 -12.68 19.33
N VAL A 162 -6.43 -13.44 18.31
CA VAL A 162 -6.21 -13.04 16.91
C VAL A 162 -6.89 -11.71 16.62
N ALA A 163 -8.14 -11.50 17.04
CA ALA A 163 -8.85 -10.24 16.78
C ALA A 163 -8.22 -9.01 17.45
N ILE A 164 -7.70 -9.17 18.67
CA ILE A 164 -7.16 -8.08 19.49
C ILE A 164 -5.69 -7.79 19.15
N GLU A 165 -4.86 -8.81 19.11
CA GLU A 165 -3.40 -8.67 18.98
C GLU A 165 -2.95 -8.63 17.52
N ASP A 166 -3.55 -9.45 16.66
CA ASP A 166 -3.06 -9.65 15.29
C ASP A 166 -4.16 -10.12 14.34
N ARG A 167 -5.02 -9.18 13.93
CA ARG A 167 -6.21 -9.48 13.11
C ARG A 167 -5.91 -10.22 11.81
N ARG A 168 -4.67 -10.12 11.32
CA ARG A 168 -4.20 -10.72 10.08
C ARG A 168 -3.29 -11.91 10.28
N PHE A 169 -3.24 -12.46 11.49
CA PHE A 169 -2.37 -13.56 11.88
C PHE A 169 -2.26 -14.67 10.82
N TYR A 170 -3.39 -15.15 10.31
CA TYR A 170 -3.43 -16.23 9.32
C TYR A 170 -3.02 -15.84 7.89
N SER A 171 -2.88 -14.54 7.60
CA SER A 171 -2.63 -14.02 6.24
C SER A 171 -1.20 -13.58 5.99
N HIS A 172 -0.41 -13.33 7.03
CA HIS A 172 0.99 -12.92 6.91
C HIS A 172 1.93 -14.02 7.37
N PHE A 173 3.23 -13.85 7.14
CA PHE A 173 4.26 -14.84 7.49
C PHE A 173 5.24 -14.23 8.50
N GLY A 174 4.92 -14.26 9.79
CA GLY A 174 5.74 -13.73 10.87
C GLY A 174 5.76 -12.21 11.03
N ILE A 175 5.73 -11.46 9.93
CA ILE A 175 5.71 -10.00 9.91
C ILE A 175 4.53 -9.55 9.06
N ASP A 176 3.84 -8.49 9.48
CA ASP A 176 2.72 -7.88 8.73
C ASP A 176 3.13 -6.50 8.16
N PRO A 177 3.64 -6.43 6.91
CA PRO A 177 4.04 -5.16 6.29
C PRO A 177 2.88 -4.16 6.18
N MET A 178 1.69 -4.66 5.87
CA MET A 178 0.49 -3.84 5.81
C MET A 178 0.11 -3.34 7.22
N GLY A 179 0.40 -4.11 8.26
CA GLY A 179 0.09 -3.80 9.66
C GLY A 179 1.02 -2.73 10.19
N ILE A 180 2.31 -2.87 9.87
CA ILE A 180 3.35 -1.88 10.10
C ILE A 180 3.01 -0.57 9.38
N GLY A 181 2.66 -0.63 8.09
CA GLY A 181 2.28 0.55 7.31
C GLY A 181 1.08 1.29 7.91
N ARG A 182 0.01 0.55 8.26
CA ARG A 182 -1.16 1.11 8.95
C ARG A 182 -0.78 1.76 10.28
N ALA A 183 0.02 1.08 11.11
CA ALA A 183 0.47 1.60 12.39
C ALA A 183 1.31 2.87 12.23
N LEU A 184 2.20 2.91 11.24
CA LEU A 184 3.02 4.06 10.94
C LEU A 184 2.16 5.27 10.55
N VAL A 185 1.21 5.10 9.63
CA VAL A 185 0.29 6.19 9.22
C VAL A 185 -0.53 6.69 10.40
N ALA A 186 -1.07 5.79 11.22
CA ALA A 186 -1.84 6.15 12.41
C ALA A 186 -0.98 6.95 13.40
N ASN A 187 0.23 6.47 13.74
CA ASN A 187 1.13 7.10 14.70
C ASN A 187 1.66 8.46 14.22
N VAL A 188 1.91 8.62 12.92
CA VAL A 188 2.31 9.90 12.34
C VAL A 188 1.16 10.90 12.36
N THR A 189 -0.06 10.44 12.05
CA THR A 189 -1.25 11.29 12.03
C THR A 189 -1.66 11.73 13.44
N SER A 190 -1.48 10.89 14.45
CA SER A 190 -1.74 11.22 15.86
C SER A 190 -0.59 11.98 16.53
N GLY A 191 0.60 12.01 15.93
CA GLY A 191 1.80 12.62 16.53
C GLY A 191 2.36 11.86 17.73
N HIS A 192 1.82 10.68 18.06
CA HIS A 192 2.26 9.80 19.14
C HIS A 192 1.89 8.35 18.84
N THR A 193 2.53 7.40 19.51
CA THR A 193 2.24 5.97 19.31
C THR A 193 0.84 5.62 19.80
N VAL A 194 -0.10 5.42 18.88
CA VAL A 194 -1.48 4.98 19.15
C VAL A 194 -1.69 3.50 18.80
N GLN A 195 -0.87 2.96 17.90
CA GLN A 195 -1.07 1.62 17.37
C GLN A 195 0.24 0.84 17.28
N GLY A 196 0.19 -0.42 17.71
CA GLY A 196 1.24 -1.40 17.47
C GLY A 196 1.21 -1.94 16.04
N GLY A 197 2.40 -2.30 15.54
CA GLY A 197 2.58 -3.04 14.28
C GLY A 197 3.24 -4.40 14.47
N SER A 198 3.30 -4.91 15.71
CA SER A 198 3.91 -6.21 16.01
C SER A 198 2.90 -7.33 15.81
N THR A 199 3.35 -8.49 15.33
CA THR A 199 2.53 -9.68 15.11
C THR A 199 2.55 -10.61 16.34
N LEU A 200 1.60 -11.55 16.43
CA LEU A 200 1.61 -12.59 17.47
C LEU A 200 2.90 -13.41 17.44
N THR A 201 3.39 -13.75 16.24
CA THR A 201 4.65 -14.50 16.08
C THR A 201 5.87 -13.71 16.57
N GLN A 202 5.91 -12.39 16.36
CA GLN A 202 6.97 -11.56 16.94
C GLN A 202 6.88 -11.50 18.47
N GLN A 203 5.67 -11.39 19.02
CA GLN A 203 5.47 -11.43 20.46
C GLN A 203 5.90 -12.78 21.05
N LEU A 204 5.59 -13.89 20.36
CA LEU A 204 6.04 -15.23 20.73
C LEU A 204 7.57 -15.31 20.69
N ALA A 205 8.21 -14.90 19.59
CA ALA A 205 9.66 -14.89 19.46
C ALA A 205 10.35 -14.11 20.59
N LYS A 206 9.81 -12.93 20.93
CA LYS A 206 10.26 -12.12 22.05
C LYS A 206 10.21 -12.88 23.37
N ASN A 207 9.09 -13.53 23.67
CA ASN A 207 8.88 -14.25 24.93
C ASN A 207 9.71 -15.54 25.02
N LEU A 208 10.03 -16.17 23.88
CA LEU A 208 10.76 -17.44 23.82
C LEU A 208 12.28 -17.29 23.93
N PHE A 209 12.84 -16.28 23.26
CA PHE A 209 14.27 -16.26 22.95
C PHE A 209 15.00 -15.00 23.40
N LEU A 210 14.28 -13.94 23.79
CA LEU A 210 14.87 -12.63 24.00
C LEU A 210 14.62 -12.10 25.41
N THR A 211 15.54 -11.27 25.90
CA THR A 211 15.43 -10.59 27.19
C THR A 211 14.55 -9.33 27.07
N GLN A 212 14.15 -8.75 28.21
CA GLN A 212 13.17 -7.66 28.28
C GLN A 212 13.69 -6.28 27.81
N GLU A 213 14.93 -6.16 27.32
CA GLU A 213 15.54 -4.91 26.82
C GLU A 213 14.89 -4.28 25.59
N ARG A 214 14.33 -3.07 25.72
CA ARG A 214 13.65 -2.37 24.60
C ARG A 214 14.63 -1.67 23.65
N THR A 215 15.25 -2.42 22.73
CA THR A 215 16.14 -1.88 21.69
C THR A 215 15.64 -2.15 20.27
N ALA A 216 16.04 -1.30 19.31
CA ALA A 216 15.76 -1.52 17.89
C ALA A 216 16.43 -2.81 17.37
N SER A 217 17.64 -3.09 17.85
CA SER A 217 18.38 -4.34 17.61
C SER A 217 17.55 -5.57 17.98
N ARG A 218 16.94 -5.57 19.18
CA ARG A 218 16.06 -6.66 19.61
C ARG A 218 14.84 -6.80 18.70
N LYS A 219 14.25 -5.68 18.26
CA LYS A 219 13.10 -5.72 17.36
C LYS A 219 13.41 -6.38 16.01
N ILE A 220 14.64 -6.19 15.51
CA ILE A 220 15.12 -6.88 14.31
C ILE A 220 15.29 -8.38 14.58
N GLN A 221 15.86 -8.75 15.74
CA GLN A 221 15.97 -10.15 16.15
C GLN A 221 14.60 -10.83 16.30
N GLU A 222 13.60 -10.15 16.89
CA GLU A 222 12.21 -10.62 16.97
C GLU A 222 11.66 -10.93 15.57
N ALA A 223 11.92 -10.06 14.59
CA ALA A 223 11.47 -10.24 13.21
C ALA A 223 12.15 -11.45 12.54
N ILE A 224 13.45 -11.62 12.72
CA ILE A 224 14.21 -12.78 12.19
C ILE A 224 13.69 -14.08 12.80
N LEU A 225 13.55 -14.13 14.13
CA LEU A 225 13.07 -15.30 14.84
C LEU A 225 11.60 -15.61 14.55
N ALA A 226 10.76 -14.60 14.34
CA ALA A 226 9.38 -14.80 13.90
C ALA A 226 9.30 -15.46 12.52
N LEU A 227 10.14 -15.03 11.57
CA LEU A 227 10.24 -15.67 10.25
C LEU A 227 10.74 -17.11 10.35
N TRP A 228 11.67 -17.38 11.28
CA TRP A 228 12.11 -18.74 11.55
C TRP A 228 10.97 -19.60 12.14
N LEU A 229 10.26 -19.10 13.15
CA LEU A 229 9.12 -19.80 13.75
C LEU A 229 8.06 -20.18 12.69
N GLU A 230 7.73 -19.26 11.80
CA GLU A 230 6.71 -19.50 10.74
C GLU A 230 7.15 -20.48 9.66
N ARG A 231 8.47 -20.70 9.51
CA ARG A 231 8.99 -21.74 8.62
C ARG A 231 8.92 -23.12 9.24
N ASN A 232 8.96 -23.22 10.56
CA ASN A 232 9.08 -24.49 11.28
C ASN A 232 7.76 -24.96 11.92
N TYR A 233 6.81 -24.05 12.14
CA TYR A 233 5.55 -24.33 12.80
C TYR A 233 4.39 -23.77 11.98
N THR A 234 3.27 -24.48 12.02
CA THR A 234 1.99 -24.04 11.44
C THR A 234 1.38 -22.90 12.27
N LYS A 235 0.44 -22.16 11.69
CA LYS A 235 -0.27 -21.07 12.39
C LYS A 235 -0.94 -21.51 13.68
N ASP A 236 -1.57 -22.68 13.65
CA ASP A 236 -2.27 -23.19 14.83
C ASP A 236 -1.29 -23.63 15.93
N GLU A 237 -0.15 -24.21 15.57
CA GLU A 237 0.92 -24.53 16.54
C GLU A 237 1.53 -23.27 17.14
N LEU A 238 1.75 -22.22 16.35
CA LEU A 238 2.25 -20.94 16.84
C LEU A 238 1.26 -20.27 17.80
N LEU A 239 -0.03 -20.33 17.48
CA LEU A 239 -1.08 -19.79 18.34
C LEU A 239 -1.20 -20.62 19.63
N GLU A 240 -1.11 -21.95 19.54
CA GLU A 240 -1.06 -22.84 20.70
C GLU A 240 0.16 -22.53 21.60
N LEU A 241 1.36 -22.41 21.02
CA LEU A 241 2.58 -22.05 21.72
C LEU A 241 2.46 -20.69 22.41
N TYR A 242 1.85 -19.71 21.75
CA TYR A 242 1.61 -18.38 22.31
C TYR A 242 0.65 -18.45 23.50
N MET A 243 -0.51 -19.09 23.32
CA MET A 243 -1.54 -19.18 24.37
C MET A 243 -1.07 -19.96 25.59
N ASN A 244 -0.15 -20.91 25.43
CA ASN A 244 0.44 -21.67 26.54
C ASN A 244 1.59 -20.94 27.26
N ARG A 245 2.05 -19.79 26.75
CA ARG A 245 3.24 -19.08 27.29
C ARG A 245 2.99 -17.62 27.60
N VAL A 246 1.91 -17.03 27.11
CA VAL A 246 1.58 -15.64 27.41
C VAL A 246 1.34 -15.46 28.92
N TYR A 247 1.87 -14.37 29.45
CA TYR A 247 1.73 -14.03 30.87
C TYR A 247 0.43 -13.25 31.09
N PHE A 248 -0.42 -13.74 31.99
CA PHE A 248 -1.73 -13.16 32.31
C PHE A 248 -1.71 -12.27 33.56
N GLY A 249 -0.56 -12.16 34.25
CA GLY A 249 -0.47 -11.43 35.51
C GLY A 249 -0.56 -12.35 36.73
N ALA A 250 -0.17 -11.84 37.90
CA ALA A 250 -0.21 -12.56 39.19
C ALA A 250 0.45 -13.96 39.18
N GLY A 251 1.50 -14.16 38.37
CA GLY A 251 2.17 -15.46 38.24
C GLY A 251 1.44 -16.47 37.34
N ALA A 252 0.32 -16.09 36.71
CA ALA A 252 -0.39 -16.93 35.75
C ALA A 252 0.27 -16.84 34.36
N TYR A 253 0.66 -18.01 33.83
CA TYR A 253 1.19 -18.17 32.49
C TYR A 253 0.41 -19.26 31.78
N GLY A 254 0.05 -18.99 30.52
CA GLY A 254 -0.78 -19.90 29.78
C GLY A 254 -2.27 -19.79 30.14
N VAL A 255 -3.13 -20.13 29.18
CA VAL A 255 -4.58 -20.24 29.38
C VAL A 255 -4.92 -21.50 30.17
#